data_AF-A0AAN8W916-F1
#
_entry.id   AF-A0AAN8W916-F1
#
_cell.length_a   1.000
_cell.length_b   1.000
_cell.length_c   1.000
_cell.angle_alpha   90.00
_cell.angle_beta   90.00
_cell.angle_gamma   90.00
#
_symmetry.space_group_name_H-M   'P 1'
#
loop_
_entity.id
_entity.type
_entity.pdbx_description
1 polymer ?
#
loop_
_entity_poly.entity_id
_entity_poly.type
_entity_poly.pdbx_seq_one_letter_code
_entity_poly.pdbx_strand_id
1 'polypeptide(L)'
;MDQASALYLDDECKGVMGNRDLYEYLAKVCDDCANVYRSHELGQKCRQECFFNKDFVQCALSIERRAEMENLNRAMSIIRAGRK
;
A
#
# COMPACT_ATOMS: atom_id res chain seq x y z
N MET A 1 8.21 13.41 15.45
CA MET A 1 9.13 13.94 14.42
C MET A 1 8.57 13.43 13.11
N ASP A 2 7.60 14.13 12.50
CA ASP A 2 6.72 13.52 11.49
C ASP A 2 6.44 14.42 10.28
N GLN A 3 7.39 15.30 9.92
CA GLN A 3 7.29 16.08 8.69
C GLN A 3 8.03 15.43 7.51
N ALA A 4 9.01 14.56 7.76
CA ALA A 4 9.76 13.87 6.71
C ALA A 4 8.96 12.72 6.06
N SER A 5 8.08 12.06 6.82
CA SER A 5 7.32 10.89 6.34
C SER A 5 6.20 11.29 5.36
N ALA A 6 5.55 12.44 5.60
CA ALA A 6 4.49 12.93 4.72
C ALA A 6 5.01 13.37 3.34
N LEU A 7 6.18 14.00 3.28
CA LEU A 7 6.84 14.38 2.02
C LEU A 7 7.33 13.15 1.23
N TYR A 8 7.90 12.17 1.92
CA TYR A 8 8.38 10.93 1.29
C TYR A 8 7.24 10.10 0.69
N LEU A 9 6.10 10.00 1.40
CA LEU A 9 4.89 9.36 0.89
C LEU A 9 4.28 10.11 -0.29
N ASP A 10 4.39 11.43 -0.35
CA ASP A 10 3.85 12.23 -1.46
C ASP A 10 4.70 12.10 -2.74
N ASP A 11 6.01 11.84 -2.61
CA ASP A 11 6.90 11.68 -3.75
C ASP A 11 6.71 10.32 -4.45
N GLU A 12 6.54 9.23 -3.68
CA GLU A 12 6.22 7.90 -4.22
C GLU A 12 4.73 7.72 -4.56
N CYS A 13 3.83 8.29 -3.75
CA CYS A 13 2.38 8.18 -3.88
C CYS A 13 1.69 9.56 -3.91
N LYS A 14 1.83 10.26 -5.03
CA LYS A 14 1.32 11.63 -5.28
C LYS A 14 -0.16 11.88 -4.97
N GLY A 15 -0.98 10.84 -4.93
CA GLY A 15 -2.41 10.93 -4.65
C GLY A 15 -2.78 10.77 -3.18
N VAL A 16 -1.83 10.44 -2.29
CA VAL A 16 -2.12 10.04 -0.90
C VAL A 16 -2.69 11.17 -0.06
N MET A 17 -2.21 12.42 -0.22
CA MET A 17 -2.72 13.53 0.58
C MET A 17 -4.25 13.70 0.48
N GLY A 18 -4.81 13.48 -0.72
CA GLY A 18 -6.26 13.55 -0.96
C GLY A 18 -7.01 12.22 -0.77
N ASN A 19 -6.29 11.12 -0.54
CA ASN A 19 -6.84 9.76 -0.53
C ASN A 19 -6.21 8.90 0.58
N ARG A 20 -6.06 9.48 1.78
CA ARG A 20 -5.42 8.81 2.92
C ARG A 20 -6.12 7.50 3.31
N ASP A 21 -7.45 7.47 3.23
CA ASP A 21 -8.24 6.26 3.53
C ASP A 21 -7.91 5.11 2.56
N LEU A 22 -7.62 5.43 1.28
CA LEU A 22 -7.21 4.41 0.30
C LEU A 22 -5.79 3.90 0.59
N TYR A 23 -4.89 4.77 1.04
CA TYR A 23 -3.56 4.36 1.50
C TYR A 23 -3.67 3.42 2.70
N GLU A 24 -4.48 3.77 3.71
CA GLU A 24 -4.67 2.95 4.91
C GLU A 24 -5.32 1.59 4.56
N TYR A 25 -6.28 1.58 3.64
CA TYR A 25 -6.88 0.35 3.11
C TYR A 25 -5.82 -0.59 2.51
N LEU A 26 -4.89 -0.06 1.72
CA LEU A 26 -3.80 -0.84 1.12
C LEU A 26 -2.74 -1.22 2.16
N ALA A 27 -2.37 -0.32 3.07
CA ALA A 27 -1.39 -0.57 4.12
C ALA A 27 -1.84 -1.71 5.05
N LYS A 28 -3.14 -1.84 5.30
CA LYS A 28 -3.70 -2.95 6.09
C LYS A 28 -3.40 -4.31 5.48
N VAL A 29 -3.39 -4.44 4.15
CA VAL A 29 -3.00 -5.70 3.48
C VAL A 29 -1.55 -6.07 3.83
N CYS A 30 -0.66 -5.08 3.79
CA CYS A 30 0.75 -5.27 4.15
C CYS A 30 0.92 -5.62 5.64
N ASP A 31 0.18 -4.98 6.53
CA ASP A 31 0.26 -5.24 7.97
C ASP A 31 -0.31 -6.63 8.34
N ASP A 32 -1.47 -6.99 7.80
CA ASP A 32 -2.07 -8.32 8.00
C ASP A 32 -1.12 -9.42 7.49
N CYS A 33 -0.52 -9.23 6.30
CA CYS A 33 0.45 -10.15 5.73
C CYS A 33 1.74 -10.23 6.56
N ALA A 34 2.31 -9.11 6.97
CA ALA A 34 3.49 -9.06 7.82
C ALA A 34 3.27 -9.78 9.15
N ASN A 35 2.05 -9.70 9.71
CA ASN A 35 1.66 -10.43 10.91
C ASN A 35 1.57 -11.94 10.66
N VAL A 36 0.99 -12.38 9.54
CA VAL A 36 0.93 -13.81 9.15
C VAL A 36 2.34 -14.40 9.02
N TYR A 37 3.24 -13.72 8.32
CA TYR A 37 4.63 -14.18 8.13
C TYR A 37 5.55 -13.86 9.31
N ARG A 38 5.06 -13.09 10.30
CA ARG A 38 5.85 -12.52 11.41
C ARG A 38 7.13 -11.82 10.93
N SER A 39 7.01 -11.04 9.84
CA SER A 39 8.13 -10.35 9.19
C SER A 39 7.81 -8.88 8.97
N HIS A 40 8.44 -8.00 9.75
CA HIS A 40 8.29 -6.55 9.60
C HIS A 40 8.89 -6.02 8.29
N GLU A 41 9.99 -6.62 7.83
CA GLU A 41 10.63 -6.28 6.55
C GLU A 41 9.67 -6.52 5.37
N LEU A 42 8.85 -7.57 5.42
CA LEU A 42 7.84 -7.83 4.41
C LEU A 42 6.80 -6.71 4.35
N GLY A 43 6.35 -6.20 5.50
CA GLY A 43 5.44 -5.06 5.55
C GLY A 43 6.03 -3.80 4.93
N GLN A 44 7.33 -3.55 5.12
CA GLN A 44 8.04 -2.44 4.49
C GLN A 44 8.13 -2.61 2.97
N LYS A 45 8.57 -3.78 2.48
CA LYS A 45 8.67 -4.10 1.04
C LYS A 45 7.31 -4.01 0.34
N CYS A 46 6.27 -4.54 0.98
CA CYS A 46 4.90 -4.49 0.47
C CYS A 46 4.41 -3.07 0.19
N ARG A 47 4.84 -2.06 0.98
CA ARG A 47 4.46 -0.65 0.80
C ARG A 47 5.30 0.12 -0.23
N GLN A 48 6.40 -0.43 -0.74
CA GLN A 48 7.28 0.24 -1.70
C GLN A 48 6.61 0.49 -3.04
N GLU A 49 7.12 1.44 -3.82
CA GLU A 49 6.62 1.76 -5.17
C GLU A 49 5.11 2.05 -5.17
N CYS A 50 4.61 2.63 -4.09
CA CYS A 50 3.20 2.88 -3.88
C CYS A 50 2.33 1.62 -4.03
N PHE A 51 2.76 0.51 -3.43
CA PHE A 51 2.11 -0.81 -3.51
C PHE A 51 2.15 -1.49 -4.89
N PHE A 52 2.75 -0.88 -5.93
CA PHE A 52 2.89 -1.46 -7.27
C PHE A 52 4.06 -2.43 -7.40
N ASN A 53 4.16 -3.37 -6.48
CA ASN A 53 5.21 -4.37 -6.46
C ASN A 53 4.62 -5.79 -6.31
N LYS A 54 5.46 -6.80 -6.55
CA LYS A 54 5.06 -8.21 -6.43
C LYS A 54 4.73 -8.62 -4.99
N ASP A 55 5.36 -7.99 -3.99
CA ASP A 55 5.21 -8.35 -2.59
C ASP A 55 3.79 -7.99 -2.11
N PHE A 56 3.23 -6.88 -2.59
CA PHE A 56 1.83 -6.52 -2.34
C PHE A 56 0.86 -7.58 -2.90
N VAL A 57 1.05 -8.00 -4.16
CA VAL A 57 0.21 -9.01 -4.80
C VAL A 57 0.30 -10.34 -4.05
N GLN A 58 1.50 -10.77 -3.68
CA GLN A 58 1.69 -11.98 -2.88
C GLN A 58 1.00 -11.85 -1.52
N CYS A 59 1.15 -10.71 -0.83
CA CYS A 59 0.51 -10.47 0.44
C CYS A 59 -1.02 -10.55 0.35
N ALA A 60 -1.63 -9.88 -0.61
CA ALA A 60 -3.08 -9.93 -0.83
C ALA A 60 -3.57 -11.38 -1.06
N LEU A 61 -2.80 -12.19 -1.79
CA LEU A 61 -3.13 -13.60 -1.98
C LEU A 61 -2.96 -14.44 -0.70
N SER A 62 -1.92 -14.19 0.10
CA SER A 62 -1.63 -14.93 1.33
C SER A 62 -2.66 -14.71 2.43
N ILE A 63 -3.36 -13.57 2.42
CA ILE A 63 -4.47 -13.27 3.36
C ILE A 63 -5.86 -13.46 2.72
N GLU A 64 -5.94 -14.25 1.65
CA GLU A 64 -7.19 -14.64 0.96
C GLU A 64 -8.03 -13.47 0.38
N ARG A 65 -7.41 -12.30 0.11
CA ARG A 65 -8.08 -11.12 -0.49
C ARG A 65 -8.27 -11.20 -2.01
N ARG A 66 -8.24 -12.40 -2.61
CA ARG A 66 -8.30 -12.57 -4.08
C ARG A 66 -9.52 -11.92 -4.70
N ALA A 67 -10.68 -12.02 -4.05
CA ALA A 67 -11.94 -11.44 -4.54
C ALA A 67 -11.92 -9.90 -4.56
N GLU A 68 -11.08 -9.26 -3.74
CA GLU A 68 -10.98 -7.80 -3.63
C GLU A 68 -9.90 -7.21 -4.54
N MET A 69 -9.20 -8.04 -5.33
CA MET A 69 -8.03 -7.61 -6.11
C MET A 69 -8.34 -6.47 -7.09
N GLU A 70 -9.55 -6.43 -7.67
CA GLU A 70 -9.98 -5.32 -8.52
C GLU A 70 -10.08 -4.00 -7.74
N ASN A 71 -10.64 -4.04 -6.53
CA ASN A 71 -10.76 -2.86 -5.66
C ASN A 71 -9.38 -2.39 -5.18
N LEU A 72 -8.49 -3.32 -4.83
CA LEU A 72 -7.10 -3.03 -4.45
C LEU A 72 -6.36 -2.36 -5.62
N ASN A 73 -6.46 -2.91 -6.84
CA ASN A 73 -5.86 -2.33 -8.04
C ASN A 73 -6.39 -0.93 -8.35
N ARG A 74 -7.70 -0.70 -8.14
CA ARG A 74 -8.31 0.61 -8.30
C ARG A 74 -7.78 1.61 -7.29
N ALA A 75 -7.71 1.22 -6.01
CA ALA A 75 -7.16 2.06 -4.95
C ALA A 75 -5.71 2.44 -5.23
N MET A 76 -4.86 1.46 -5.58
CA MET A 76 -3.46 1.68 -5.97
C MET A 76 -3.35 2.69 -7.11
N SER A 77 -4.17 2.52 -8.17
CA SER A 77 -4.18 3.43 -9.31
C SER A 77 -4.53 4.87 -8.93
N ILE A 78 -5.49 5.08 -8.04
CA ILE A 78 -5.89 6.41 -7.57
C ILE A 78 -4.75 7.09 -6.80
N ILE A 79 -4.13 6.38 -5.84
CA ILE A 79 -3.09 6.98 -4.99
C ILE A 79 -1.76 7.19 -5.72
N ARG A 80 -1.51 6.46 -6.82
CA ARG A 80 -0.31 6.64 -7.65
C ARG A 80 -0.44 7.73 -8.70
N ALA A 81 -1.64 7.94 -9.26
CA ALA A 81 -1.82 8.84 -10.40
C ALA A 81 -1.42 10.30 -10.11
N GLY A 82 -1.53 10.75 -8.85
CA GLY A 82 -1.32 12.14 -8.45
C GLY A 82 -2.35 13.09 -9.07
N ARG A 83 -2.74 14.15 -8.36
CA ARG A 83 -3.42 15.26 -9.05
C ARG A 83 -2.38 15.96 -9.94
N LYS A 84 -2.66 16.08 -11.25
CA LYS A 84 -1.92 16.99 -12.13
C LYS A 84 -2.21 18.43 -11.74
#